data_AF-A0A377ZZA2-F1
#
_entry.id   AF-A0A377ZZA2-F1
#
_cell.length_a   1.000
_cell.length_b   1.000
_cell.length_c   1.000
_cell.angle_alpha   90.00
_cell.angle_beta   90.00
_cell.angle_gamma   90.00
#
_symmetry.space_group_name_H-M   'P 1'
#
loop_
_entity.id
_entity.type
_entity.pdbx_description
1 polymer ?
#
loop_
_entity_poly.entity_id
_entity_poly.type
_entity_poly.pdbx_seq_one_letter_code
_entity_poly.pdbx_strand_id
1 'polypeptide(L)'
;MDNHGRVVRLLKEVPPVAGKNIYLTLDLHLQQYIESVLKGQRAAVVVVDPRDGGVLAMVSSPSYDPNPFVKGIGYQAYKSLLENPDRPLINRVTQGLYPPASTVKPYMALSALSAGVITPNTTFFGAPTWTLPGTQRRYRDWLKTGHGMLNVTKAIEESADTFFYQVAFEMGH
;
A
#
# COMPACT_ATOMS: atom_id res chain seq x y z
N MET A 1 -56.53 8.10 6.14
CA MET A 1 -56.53 7.01 7.13
C MET A 1 -57.96 6.82 7.62
N ASP A 2 -58.35 5.62 8.04
CA ASP A 2 -59.62 5.40 8.73
C ASP A 2 -59.50 5.73 10.23
N ASN A 3 -60.60 5.58 10.96
CA ASN A 3 -60.67 5.74 12.42
C ASN A 3 -59.85 4.72 13.22
N HIS A 4 -59.27 3.71 12.58
CA HIS A 4 -58.33 2.74 13.18
C HIS A 4 -56.88 2.97 12.73
N GLY A 5 -56.59 4.07 12.03
CA GLY A 5 -55.24 4.42 11.57
C GLY A 5 -54.75 3.65 10.34
N ARG A 6 -55.63 2.93 9.63
CA ARG A 6 -55.26 2.18 8.43
C ARG A 6 -55.20 3.10 7.22
N VAL A 7 -54.23 2.89 6.35
CA VAL A 7 -54.08 3.63 5.09
C VAL A 7 -55.22 3.23 4.15
N VAL A 8 -56.18 4.13 3.91
CA VAL A 8 -57.36 3.89 3.05
C VAL A 8 -57.16 4.42 1.64
N ARG A 9 -56.34 5.47 1.47
CA ARG A 9 -56.06 6.10 0.18
C ARG A 9 -54.78 6.95 0.25
N LEU A 10 -53.93 6.80 -0.75
CA LEU A 10 -52.80 7.70 -1.01
C LEU A 10 -53.32 8.93 -1.76
N LEU A 11 -53.29 10.11 -1.13
CA LEU A 11 -53.85 11.34 -1.72
C LEU A 11 -52.85 12.08 -2.62
N LYS A 12 -51.57 12.00 -2.26
CA LYS A 12 -50.48 12.62 -2.97
C LYS A 12 -49.20 11.89 -2.61
N GLU A 13 -48.44 11.54 -3.61
CA GLU A 13 -47.09 11.01 -3.48
C GLU A 13 -46.17 11.94 -4.25
N VAL A 14 -45.10 12.38 -3.60
CA VAL A 14 -43.99 13.06 -4.30
C VAL A 14 -42.92 11.99 -4.45
N PRO A 15 -42.66 11.50 -5.67
CA PRO A 15 -41.72 10.42 -5.86
C PRO A 15 -40.32 10.86 -5.42
N PRO A 16 -39.53 9.95 -4.82
CA PRO A 16 -38.16 10.27 -4.43
C PRO A 16 -37.28 10.47 -5.67
N VAL A 17 -36.24 11.29 -5.52
CA VAL A 17 -35.18 11.40 -6.52
C VAL A 17 -34.14 10.32 -6.24
N ALA A 18 -33.87 9.46 -7.23
CA ALA A 18 -32.87 8.42 -7.10
C ALA A 18 -31.47 9.00 -6.84
N GLY A 19 -30.65 8.24 -6.11
CA GLY A 19 -29.23 8.57 -5.96
C GLY A 19 -28.53 8.60 -7.32
N LYS A 20 -27.42 9.34 -7.40
CA LYS A 20 -26.59 9.39 -8.62
C LYS A 20 -25.86 8.06 -8.81
N ASN A 21 -25.75 7.63 -10.07
CA ASN A 21 -24.86 6.54 -10.45
C ASN A 21 -23.41 6.98 -10.26
N ILE A 22 -22.58 6.04 -9.80
CA ILE A 22 -21.13 6.23 -9.63
C ILE A 22 -20.42 5.31 -10.62
N TYR A 23 -19.44 5.85 -11.31
CA TYR A 23 -18.56 5.12 -12.22
C TYR A 23 -17.17 5.08 -11.60
N LEU A 24 -16.61 3.89 -11.47
CA LEU A 24 -15.30 3.66 -10.88
C LEU A 24 -14.28 3.37 -11.98
N THR A 25 -13.00 3.61 -11.69
CA THR A 25 -11.87 3.23 -12.56
C THR A 25 -11.50 1.75 -12.45
N LEU A 26 -12.12 1.02 -11.51
CA LEU A 26 -11.80 -0.38 -11.24
C LEU A 26 -12.15 -1.28 -12.42
N ASP A 27 -11.19 -2.14 -12.77
CA ASP A 27 -11.43 -3.29 -13.64
C ASP A 27 -11.78 -4.50 -12.77
N LEU A 28 -13.03 -4.95 -12.88
CA LEU A 28 -13.54 -6.07 -12.08
C LEU A 28 -12.80 -7.38 -12.36
N HIS A 29 -12.42 -7.66 -13.61
CA HIS A 29 -11.73 -8.90 -13.96
C HIS A 29 -10.32 -8.91 -13.38
N LEU A 30 -9.60 -7.78 -13.45
CA LEU A 30 -8.29 -7.62 -12.84
C LEU A 30 -8.35 -7.77 -11.32
N GLN A 31 -9.32 -7.13 -10.67
CA GLN A 31 -9.53 -7.25 -9.23
C GLN A 31 -9.74 -8.72 -8.82
N GLN A 32 -10.66 -9.43 -9.48
CA GLN A 32 -10.95 -10.85 -9.20
C GLN A 32 -9.75 -11.76 -9.47
N TYR A 33 -8.99 -11.48 -10.54
CA TYR A 33 -7.76 -12.20 -10.83
C TYR A 33 -6.76 -12.05 -9.69
N ILE A 34 -6.49 -10.83 -9.23
CA ILE A 34 -5.56 -10.57 -8.12
C ILE A 34 -6.05 -11.24 -6.83
N GLU A 35 -7.34 -11.16 -6.50
CA GLU A 35 -7.93 -11.86 -5.35
C GLU A 35 -7.67 -13.37 -5.41
N SER A 36 -7.80 -13.97 -6.59
CA SER A 36 -7.55 -15.41 -6.79
C SER A 36 -6.08 -15.79 -6.55
N VAL A 37 -5.15 -14.95 -7.00
CA VAL A 37 -3.70 -15.14 -6.82
C VAL A 37 -3.28 -15.00 -5.36
N LEU A 38 -3.91 -14.09 -4.62
CA LEU A 38 -3.59 -13.79 -3.22
C LEU A 38 -4.30 -14.72 -2.21
N LYS A 39 -5.11 -15.68 -2.68
CA LYS A 39 -5.88 -16.56 -1.81
C LYS A 39 -4.99 -17.26 -0.78
N GLY A 40 -5.35 -17.13 0.49
CA GLY A 40 -4.59 -17.71 1.62
C GLY A 40 -3.36 -16.90 2.06
N GLN A 41 -3.10 -15.75 1.43
CA GLN A 41 -1.99 -14.86 1.78
C GLN A 41 -2.50 -13.58 2.45
N ARG A 42 -1.75 -13.08 3.44
CA ARG A 42 -1.95 -11.73 3.97
C ARG A 42 -1.19 -10.74 3.10
N ALA A 43 -1.90 -10.02 2.25
CA ALA A 43 -1.30 -9.20 1.21
C ALA A 43 -2.15 -7.96 0.89
N ALA A 44 -1.51 -6.98 0.27
CA ALA A 44 -2.15 -5.79 -0.28
C ALA A 44 -1.61 -5.54 -1.68
N VAL A 45 -2.48 -5.21 -2.63
CA VAL A 45 -2.09 -4.87 -4.00
C VAL A 45 -2.89 -3.65 -4.44
N VAL A 46 -2.19 -2.70 -5.06
CA VAL A 46 -2.77 -1.57 -5.76
C VAL A 46 -2.22 -1.56 -7.18
N VAL A 47 -3.13 -1.48 -8.16
CA VAL A 47 -2.77 -1.26 -9.55
C VAL A 47 -3.32 0.10 -9.94
N VAL A 48 -2.43 0.98 -10.38
CA VAL A 48 -2.74 2.35 -10.78
C VAL A 48 -2.30 2.54 -12.23
N ASP A 49 -3.12 3.22 -13.01
CA ASP A 49 -2.69 3.75 -14.31
C ASP A 49 -1.85 5.02 -14.07
N PRO A 50 -0.54 5.02 -14.38
CA PRO A 50 0.32 6.18 -14.10
C PRO A 50 -0.02 7.40 -14.97
N ARG A 51 -0.84 7.26 -16.01
CA ARG A 51 -1.18 8.35 -16.94
C ARG A 51 -2.23 9.29 -16.37
N ASP A 52 -3.16 8.77 -15.57
CA ASP A 52 -4.29 9.53 -15.01
C ASP A 52 -4.51 9.31 -13.50
N GLY A 53 -3.76 8.39 -12.87
CA GLY A 53 -3.90 8.06 -11.45
C GLY A 53 -5.11 7.17 -11.13
N GLY A 54 -5.81 6.65 -12.13
CA GLY A 54 -6.95 5.76 -11.96
C GLY A 54 -6.57 4.47 -11.25
N VAL A 55 -7.33 4.08 -10.23
CA VAL A 55 -7.13 2.82 -9.52
C VAL A 55 -7.85 1.71 -10.30
N LEU A 56 -7.07 0.84 -10.93
CA LEU A 56 -7.58 -0.28 -11.74
C LEU A 56 -7.91 -1.50 -10.87
N ALA A 57 -7.18 -1.70 -9.78
CA ALA A 57 -7.48 -2.73 -8.78
C ALA A 57 -6.96 -2.33 -7.40
N MET A 58 -7.72 -2.68 -6.36
CA MET A 58 -7.38 -2.41 -4.97
C MET A 58 -7.79 -3.60 -4.10
N VAL A 59 -6.84 -4.50 -3.82
CA VAL A 59 -7.12 -5.79 -3.18
C VAL A 59 -6.40 -5.88 -1.84
N SER A 60 -7.17 -6.20 -0.80
CA SER A 60 -6.67 -6.54 0.54
C SER A 60 -7.05 -7.98 0.87
N SER A 61 -6.07 -8.81 1.19
CA SER A 61 -6.25 -10.23 1.50
C SER A 61 -5.75 -10.56 2.93
N PRO A 62 -6.43 -11.44 3.67
CA PRO A 62 -7.72 -12.06 3.34
C PRO A 62 -8.88 -11.05 3.36
N SER A 63 -9.88 -11.29 2.51
CA SER A 63 -11.13 -10.53 2.45
C SER A 63 -12.27 -11.30 3.15
N TYR A 64 -13.48 -10.76 3.09
CA TYR A 64 -14.70 -11.38 3.63
C TYR A 64 -15.89 -11.11 2.68
N ASP A 65 -16.94 -11.93 2.78
CA ASP A 65 -18.19 -11.69 2.05
C ASP A 65 -18.93 -10.50 2.69
N PRO A 66 -19.21 -9.41 1.96
CA PRO A 66 -19.94 -8.27 2.49
C PRO A 66 -21.45 -8.51 2.60
N ASN A 67 -22.01 -9.50 1.90
CA ASN A 67 -23.46 -9.71 1.81
C ASN A 67 -24.16 -9.92 3.18
N PRO A 68 -23.59 -10.65 4.16
CA PRO A 68 -24.19 -10.80 5.49
C PRO A 68 -24.40 -9.48 6.24
N PHE A 69 -23.61 -8.44 5.95
CA PHE A 69 -23.77 -7.14 6.61
C PHE A 69 -25.00 -6.37 6.12
N VAL A 70 -25.43 -6.59 4.88
CA VAL A 70 -26.56 -5.86 4.25
C VAL A 70 -27.86 -6.05 5.03
N LYS A 71 -28.07 -7.23 5.64
CA LYS A 71 -29.29 -7.58 6.38
C LYS A 71 -29.11 -7.59 7.90
N GLY A 72 -27.93 -7.19 8.39
CA GLY A 72 -27.50 -7.37 9.77
C GLY A 72 -26.80 -8.71 9.95
N ILE A 73 -25.48 -8.65 10.12
CA ILE A 73 -24.65 -9.84 10.33
C ILE A 73 -24.95 -10.47 11.69
N GLY A 74 -25.08 -11.80 11.72
CA GLY A 74 -25.27 -12.54 12.97
C GLY A 74 -24.04 -12.46 13.88
N TYR A 75 -24.26 -12.46 15.20
CA TYR A 75 -23.19 -12.32 16.20
C TYR A 75 -22.03 -13.30 15.99
N GLN A 76 -22.32 -14.58 15.73
CA GLN A 76 -21.28 -15.60 15.53
C GLN A 76 -20.41 -15.34 14.29
N ALA A 77 -21.03 -14.95 13.18
CA ALA A 77 -20.31 -14.64 11.93
C ALA A 77 -19.48 -13.35 12.05
N TYR A 78 -19.98 -12.35 12.78
CA TYR A 78 -19.21 -11.15 13.04
C TYR A 78 -18.04 -11.41 14.00
N LYS A 79 -18.29 -12.20 15.07
CA LYS A 79 -17.26 -12.61 16.03
C LYS A 79 -16.13 -13.38 15.36
N SER A 80 -16.44 -14.27 14.41
CA SER A 80 -15.40 -15.02 13.69
C SER A 80 -14.50 -14.12 12.83
N LEU A 81 -15.04 -13.03 12.25
CA LEU A 81 -14.22 -12.04 11.53
C LEU A 81 -13.33 -11.22 12.46
N LEU A 82 -13.82 -10.87 13.65
CA LEU A 82 -13.06 -10.12 14.67
C LEU A 82 -11.93 -10.96 15.30
N GLU A 83 -12.20 -12.23 15.59
CA GLU A 83 -11.25 -13.13 16.25
C GLU A 83 -10.28 -13.80 15.25
N ASN A 84 -10.48 -13.59 13.94
CA ASN A 84 -9.59 -14.13 12.93
C ASN A 84 -8.18 -13.50 13.06
N PRO A 85 -7.11 -14.31 13.27
CA PRO A 85 -5.75 -13.81 13.45
C PRO A 85 -5.20 -13.12 12.20
N ASP A 86 -5.75 -13.42 11.03
CA ASP A 86 -5.40 -12.79 9.76
C ASP A 86 -6.16 -11.49 9.50
N ARG A 87 -6.99 -11.03 10.44
CA ARG A 87 -7.62 -9.69 10.44
C ARG A 87 -8.22 -9.28 9.07
N PRO A 88 -9.26 -9.97 8.57
CA PRO A 88 -9.86 -9.70 7.27
C PRO A 88 -10.62 -8.36 7.19
N LEU A 89 -11.00 -7.78 8.33
CA LEU A 89 -11.68 -6.48 8.39
C LEU A 89 -10.75 -5.28 8.14
N ILE A 90 -9.43 -5.49 8.13
CA ILE A 90 -8.45 -4.43 7.86
C ILE A 90 -8.24 -4.31 6.36
N ASN A 91 -8.42 -3.11 5.82
CA ASN A 91 -7.97 -2.77 4.48
C ASN A 91 -6.46 -2.51 4.50
N ARG A 92 -5.66 -3.51 4.15
CA ARG A 92 -4.19 -3.42 4.19
C ARG A 92 -3.61 -2.45 3.18
N VAL A 93 -4.35 -2.11 2.12
CA VAL A 93 -3.90 -1.12 1.14
C VAL A 93 -3.81 0.27 1.77
N THR A 94 -4.83 0.69 2.51
CA THR A 94 -4.91 2.06 3.06
C THR A 94 -4.55 2.14 4.54
N GLN A 95 -4.69 1.05 5.27
CA GLN A 95 -4.49 0.99 6.73
C GLN A 95 -3.27 0.15 7.12
N GLY A 96 -2.63 -0.52 6.16
CA GLY A 96 -1.41 -1.28 6.39
C GLY A 96 -0.22 -0.34 6.56
N LEU A 97 0.30 -0.26 7.78
CA LEU A 97 1.54 0.47 8.07
C LEU A 97 2.70 -0.52 8.04
N TYR A 98 3.52 -0.42 6.99
CA TYR A 98 4.71 -1.23 6.79
C TYR A 98 5.91 -0.30 6.57
N PRO A 99 7.08 -0.60 7.14
CA PRO A 99 8.31 0.06 6.72
C PRO A 99 8.47 -0.16 5.21
N PRO A 100 8.60 0.91 4.40
CA PRO A 100 8.68 0.76 2.94
C PRO A 100 10.00 0.12 2.49
N ALA A 101 11.00 0.04 3.37
CA ALA A 101 12.30 -0.59 3.11
C ALA A 101 12.92 -0.10 1.79
N SER A 102 13.58 -0.97 1.01
CA SER A 102 14.26 -0.59 -0.23
C SER A 102 13.36 0.04 -1.30
N THR A 103 12.03 -0.01 -1.20
CA THR A 103 11.13 0.61 -2.18
C THR A 103 11.25 2.14 -2.24
N VAL A 104 11.81 2.78 -1.21
CA VAL A 104 12.06 4.24 -1.22
C VAL A 104 13.34 4.65 -1.94
N LYS A 105 14.24 3.71 -2.25
CA LYS A 105 15.58 4.00 -2.79
C LYS A 105 15.56 4.84 -4.08
N PRO A 106 14.70 4.58 -5.07
CA PRO A 106 14.60 5.44 -6.25
C PRO A 106 14.25 6.89 -5.91
N TYR A 107 13.35 7.11 -4.95
CA TYR A 107 12.96 8.45 -4.52
C TYR A 107 14.09 9.13 -3.73
N MET A 108 14.79 8.41 -2.86
CA MET A 108 15.97 8.93 -2.16
C MET A 108 17.06 9.33 -3.15
N ALA A 109 17.32 8.51 -4.17
CA ALA A 109 18.28 8.80 -5.22
C ALA A 109 17.90 10.07 -6.00
N LEU A 110 16.63 10.19 -6.40
CA LEU A 110 16.12 11.38 -7.08
C LEU A 110 16.31 12.64 -6.23
N SER A 111 15.94 12.58 -4.94
CA SER A 111 16.11 13.70 -4.01
C SER A 111 17.58 14.09 -3.85
N ALA A 112 18.48 13.12 -3.69
CA ALA A 112 19.91 13.37 -3.53
C ALA A 112 20.55 13.97 -4.79
N LEU A 113 20.15 13.49 -5.98
CA LEU A 113 20.55 14.07 -7.27
C LEU A 113 20.03 15.51 -7.41
N SER A 114 18.75 15.74 -7.07
CA SER A 114 18.13 17.07 -7.16
C SER A 114 18.74 18.07 -6.17
N ALA A 115 19.18 17.60 -5.00
CA ALA A 115 19.86 18.42 -4.00
C ALA A 115 21.34 18.66 -4.33
N GLY A 116 21.88 18.02 -5.38
CA GLY A 116 23.30 18.10 -5.75
C GLY A 116 24.25 17.39 -4.78
N VAL A 117 23.72 16.58 -3.86
CA VAL A 117 24.51 15.79 -2.90
C VAL A 117 25.30 14.71 -3.64
N ILE A 118 24.67 14.08 -4.64
CA ILE A 118 25.31 13.15 -5.55
C ILE A 118 25.12 13.58 -7.00
N THR A 119 25.96 13.05 -7.88
CA THR A 119 25.81 13.11 -9.33
C THR A 119 25.65 11.68 -9.88
N PRO A 120 25.22 11.49 -11.14
CA PRO A 120 25.20 10.17 -11.75
C PRO A 120 26.55 9.43 -11.75
N ASN A 121 27.65 10.20 -11.66
CA ASN A 121 29.02 9.68 -11.65
C ASN A 121 29.62 9.58 -10.24
N THR A 122 28.92 10.03 -9.20
CA THR A 122 29.37 9.88 -7.82
C THR A 122 29.47 8.40 -7.50
N THR A 123 30.60 7.99 -6.92
CA THR A 123 30.83 6.60 -6.55
C THR A 123 31.26 6.49 -5.10
N PHE A 124 30.77 5.43 -4.45
CA PHE A 124 31.17 5.04 -3.12
C PHE A 124 31.57 3.56 -3.12
N PHE A 125 32.48 3.19 -2.22
CA PHE A 125 32.80 1.77 -2.01
C PHE A 125 31.75 1.16 -1.06
N GLY A 126 30.86 0.34 -1.62
CA GLY A 126 29.85 -0.44 -0.90
C GLY A 126 30.47 -1.59 -0.13
N ALA A 127 31.09 -1.30 1.01
CA ALA A 127 31.59 -2.29 1.95
C ALA A 127 30.43 -3.11 2.58
N PRO A 128 30.69 -4.25 3.24
CA PRO A 128 29.65 -4.99 3.98
C PRO A 128 28.96 -4.19 5.09
N THR A 129 29.61 -3.14 5.57
CA THR A 129 29.09 -2.26 6.60
C THR A 129 29.48 -0.82 6.34
N TRP A 130 28.59 0.11 6.63
CA TRP A 130 28.86 1.54 6.69
C TRP A 130 28.95 1.99 8.16
N THR A 131 29.91 2.85 8.49
CA THR A 131 30.11 3.35 9.87
C THR A 131 29.76 4.82 9.91
N LEU A 132 28.88 5.20 10.84
CA LEU A 132 28.46 6.59 11.00
C LEU A 132 29.66 7.44 11.45
N PRO A 133 30.06 8.47 10.68
CA PRO A 133 31.21 9.31 11.01
C PRO A 133 31.13 9.90 12.41
N GLY A 134 32.26 9.89 13.14
CA GLY A 134 32.33 10.36 14.52
C GLY A 134 31.80 9.37 15.57
N THR A 135 31.37 8.16 15.18
CA THR A 135 30.89 7.12 16.10
C THR A 135 31.48 5.74 15.79
N GLN A 136 31.21 4.76 16.66
CA GLN A 136 31.50 3.35 16.41
C GLN A 136 30.29 2.58 15.87
N ARG A 137 29.18 3.27 15.56
CA ARG A 137 27.93 2.64 15.15
C ARG A 137 28.02 2.20 13.69
N ARG A 138 27.78 0.90 13.45
CA ARG A 138 27.81 0.28 12.13
C ARG A 138 26.42 -0.11 11.65
N TYR A 139 26.16 0.14 10.38
CA TYR A 139 24.96 -0.27 9.65
C TYR A 139 25.39 -1.30 8.61
N ARG A 140 24.66 -2.41 8.53
CA ARG A 140 25.03 -3.54 7.67
C ARG A 140 24.34 -3.43 6.33
N ASP A 141 25.05 -3.77 5.28
CA ASP A 141 24.43 -4.10 4.01
C ASP A 141 23.78 -5.49 4.08
N TRP A 142 22.79 -5.75 3.23
CA TRP A 142 22.24 -7.09 3.06
C TRP A 142 23.28 -8.05 2.46
N LEU A 143 24.19 -7.54 1.63
CA LEU A 143 25.25 -8.33 1.01
C LEU A 143 26.51 -8.39 1.91
N LYS A 144 26.75 -9.56 2.52
CA LYS A 144 27.87 -9.78 3.46
C LYS A 144 29.26 -9.54 2.88
N THR A 145 29.43 -9.66 1.56
CA THR A 145 30.71 -9.41 0.87
C THR A 145 30.87 -7.95 0.47
N GLY A 146 29.82 -7.14 0.58
CA GLY A 146 29.75 -5.82 -0.03
C GLY A 146 29.55 -5.92 -1.55
N HIS A 147 29.26 -4.76 -2.14
CA HIS A 147 28.95 -4.57 -3.56
C HIS A 147 30.13 -4.04 -4.38
N GLY A 148 31.26 -3.74 -3.72
CA GLY A 148 32.40 -3.08 -4.35
C GLY A 148 32.08 -1.63 -4.70
N MET A 149 32.60 -1.12 -5.83
CA MET A 149 32.27 0.23 -6.27
C MET A 149 30.82 0.31 -6.74
N LEU A 150 30.11 1.33 -6.24
CA LEU A 150 28.71 1.62 -6.51
C LEU A 150 28.57 3.06 -7.00
N ASN A 151 27.89 3.25 -8.13
CA ASN A 151 27.21 4.51 -8.47
C ASN A 151 25.72 4.39 -8.13
N VAL A 152 24.96 5.48 -8.31
CA VAL A 152 23.52 5.50 -8.00
C VAL A 152 22.72 4.46 -8.79
N THR A 153 23.07 4.22 -10.06
CA THR A 153 22.42 3.21 -10.91
C THR A 153 22.59 1.82 -10.33
N LYS A 154 23.83 1.39 -10.10
CA LYS A 154 24.15 0.08 -9.53
C LYS A 154 23.60 -0.09 -8.11
N ALA A 155 23.57 0.99 -7.33
CA ALA A 155 22.99 0.96 -5.99
C ALA A 155 21.48 0.70 -6.00
N ILE A 156 20.75 1.21 -7.01
CA ILE A 156 19.32 0.90 -7.20
C ILE A 156 19.15 -0.54 -7.71
N GLU A 157 19.92 -0.94 -8.72
CA GLU A 157 19.86 -2.29 -9.33
C GLU A 157 20.10 -3.39 -8.29
N GLU A 158 21.12 -3.22 -7.45
CA GLU A 158 21.52 -4.21 -6.45
C GLU A 158 20.89 -3.95 -5.08
N SER A 159 20.02 -2.93 -4.96
CA SER A 159 19.43 -2.52 -3.68
C SER A 159 20.48 -2.38 -2.58
N ALA A 160 21.62 -1.75 -2.88
CA ALA A 160 22.76 -1.66 -1.96
C ALA A 160 22.48 -0.65 -0.82
N ASP A 161 22.40 -1.11 0.41
CA ASP A 161 22.02 -0.26 1.56
C ASP A 161 23.10 0.76 1.89
N THR A 162 24.37 0.38 1.77
CA THR A 162 25.52 1.20 2.16
C THR A 162 25.69 2.47 1.34
N PHE A 163 25.31 2.45 0.07
CA PHE A 163 25.22 3.66 -0.75
C PHE A 163 24.18 4.63 -0.18
N PHE A 164 22.98 4.12 0.17
CA PHE A 164 21.89 4.95 0.69
C PHE A 164 22.11 5.41 2.14
N TYR A 165 22.91 4.70 2.95
CA TYR A 165 23.36 5.21 4.24
C TYR A 165 24.28 6.43 4.10
N GLN A 166 25.24 6.38 3.18
CA GLN A 166 26.11 7.52 2.88
C GLN A 166 25.28 8.71 2.36
N VAL A 167 24.37 8.46 1.41
CA VAL A 167 23.48 9.50 0.86
C VAL A 167 22.62 10.15 1.95
N ALA A 168 22.00 9.35 2.82
CA ALA A 168 21.18 9.88 3.92
C ALA A 168 22.00 10.77 4.87
N PHE A 169 23.22 10.35 5.20
CA PHE A 169 24.14 11.12 6.03
C PHE A 169 24.53 12.46 5.38
N GLU A 170 24.88 12.46 4.09
CA GLU A 170 25.24 13.69 3.37
C GLU A 170 24.05 14.63 3.15
N MET A 171 22.83 14.10 3.04
CA MET A 171 21.61 14.89 2.99
C MET A 171 21.24 15.56 4.33
N GLY A 172 21.84 15.12 5.45
CA GLY A 172 21.61 15.72 6.78
C GLY A 172 20.33 15.26 7.48
N HIS A 173 19.91 14.01 7.24
CA HIS A 173 18.76 13.37 7.91
C HIS A 173 19.17 12.31 8.94
#